data_AF-A0A7W0DF26-F1
#
_entry.id   AF-A0A7W0DF26-F1
#
_cell.length_a   1.000
_cell.length_b   1.000
_cell.length_c   1.000
_cell.angle_alpha   90.00
_cell.angle_beta   90.00
_cell.angle_gamma   90.00
#
_symmetry.space_group_name_H-M   'P 1'
#
loop_
_entity.id
_entity.type
_entity.pdbx_description
1 polymer ?
#
loop_
_entity_poly.entity_id
_entity_poly.type
_entity_poly.pdbx_seq_one_letter_code
_entity_poly.pdbx_strand_id
1 'polypeptide(L)' 'MSTIMKPVIPGVIAESIESLRREGWEDDDFFNFPKYDDESTEARILFHYFRNNRVTFAAAIINSYTVHDG' A
#
# COMPACT_ATOMS: atom_id res chain seq x y z
N MET A 1 -12.76 18.93 -15.18
CA MET A 1 -13.01 17.76 -14.31
C MET A 1 -11.79 16.86 -14.40
N SER A 2 -10.89 16.93 -13.44
CA SER A 2 -9.83 15.92 -13.33
C SER A 2 -10.49 14.68 -12.76
N THR A 3 -10.72 13.67 -13.60
CA THR A 3 -11.04 12.32 -13.14
C THR A 3 -9.86 11.88 -12.30
N ILE A 4 -9.99 11.94 -10.96
CA ILE A 4 -9.01 11.34 -10.05
C ILE A 4 -9.09 9.85 -10.32
N MET A 5 -8.19 9.38 -11.17
CA MET A 5 -8.14 7.98 -11.57
C MET A 5 -7.67 7.19 -10.36
N LYS A 6 -8.51 6.27 -9.88
CA LYS A 6 -8.13 5.44 -8.75
C LYS A 6 -6.93 4.59 -9.15
N PRO A 7 -5.84 4.58 -8.37
CA PRO A 7 -4.71 3.72 -8.63
C PRO A 7 -5.15 2.26 -8.63
N VAL A 8 -4.63 1.50 -9.58
CA VAL A 8 -4.85 0.06 -9.66
C VAL A 8 -3.65 -0.63 -9.01
N ILE A 9 -3.92 -1.47 -8.01
CA ILE A 9 -2.90 -2.23 -7.30
C ILE A 9 -3.18 -3.74 -7.40
N PRO A 10 -2.14 -4.59 -7.33
CA PRO A 10 -2.32 -6.04 -7.28
C PRO A 10 -3.08 -6.48 -6.03
N GLY A 11 -3.83 -7.59 -6.13
CA GLY A 11 -4.54 -8.21 -5.00
C GLY A 11 -3.69 -8.38 -3.75
N VAL A 12 -2.50 -8.98 -3.89
CA VAL A 12 -1.56 -9.19 -2.78
C VAL A 12 -1.15 -7.89 -2.07
N ILE A 13 -1.08 -6.76 -2.78
CA ILE A 13 -0.77 -5.45 -2.19
C ILE A 13 -1.99 -4.94 -1.41
N ALA A 14 -3.19 -5.07 -1.97
CA ALA A 14 -4.42 -4.71 -1.28
C ALA A 14 -4.63 -5.53 -0.01
N GLU A 15 -4.42 -6.85 -0.08
CA GLU A 15 -4.53 -7.75 1.08
C GLU A 15 -3.51 -7.39 2.16
N SER A 16 -2.27 -7.09 1.77
CA SER A 16 -1.22 -6.69 2.71
C SER A 16 -1.53 -5.34 3.39
N ILE A 17 -2.08 -4.36 2.66
CA ILE A 17 -2.53 -3.09 3.24
C ILE A 17 -3.63 -3.33 4.28
N GLU A 18 -4.65 -4.12 3.91
CA GLU A 18 -5.78 -4.39 4.80
C GLU A 18 -5.36 -5.22 6.03
N SER A 19 -4.41 -6.13 5.88
CA SER A 19 -3.84 -6.89 7.01
C SER A 19 -3.18 -5.94 8.01
N LEU A 20 -2.28 -5.07 7.56
CA LEU A 20 -1.58 -4.11 8.43
C LEU A 20 -2.53 -3.07 9.04
N ARG A 21 -3.56 -2.62 8.32
CA ARG A 21 -4.61 -1.75 8.87
C ARG A 21 -5.35 -2.42 10.04
N ARG A 22 -5.61 -3.73 9.98
CA ARG A 22 -6.23 -4.47 11.10
C ARG A 22 -5.29 -4.61 12.29
N GLU A 23 -3.99 -4.59 12.06
CA GLU A 23 -2.96 -4.54 13.11
C GLU A 23 -2.77 -3.14 13.69
N GLY A 24 -3.42 -2.12 13.13
CA GLY A 24 -3.43 -0.75 13.63
C GLY A 24 -2.54 0.22 12.88
N TRP A 25 -2.00 -0.15 11.71
CA TRP A 25 -1.23 0.78 10.89
C TRP A 25 -2.11 1.91 10.34
N GLU A 26 -1.62 3.13 10.51
CA GLU A 26 -2.20 4.35 9.95
C GLU A 26 -1.52 4.74 8.64
N ASP A 27 -2.11 5.69 7.91
CA ASP A 27 -1.58 6.15 6.62
C ASP A 27 -0.11 6.61 6.74
N ASP A 28 0.25 7.28 7.85
CA ASP A 28 1.62 7.72 8.12
C ASP A 28 2.62 6.56 8.29
N ASP A 29 2.18 5.41 8.82
CA ASP A 29 3.04 4.22 8.95
C ASP A 29 3.40 3.65 7.58
N PHE A 30 2.46 3.66 6.63
CA PHE A 30 2.71 3.28 5.23
C PHE A 30 3.64 4.25 4.51
N PHE A 31 3.71 5.52 4.92
CA PHE A 31 4.63 6.50 4.33
C PHE A 31 6.01 6.49 4.96
N ASN A 32 6.08 6.16 6.25
CA ASN A 32 7.31 6.21 7.01
C ASN A 32 7.94 4.83 7.24
N PHE A 33 7.34 3.76 6.68
CA PHE A 33 7.73 2.34 6.79
C PHE A 33 8.84 2.13 7.84
N PRO A 34 8.51 1.67 9.05
CA PRO A 34 9.53 1.37 10.05
C PRO A 34 10.63 0.54 9.40
N LYS A 35 11.86 1.06 9.48
CA LYS A 35 12.99 0.72 8.62
C LYS A 35 13.25 -0.80 8.56
N TYR A 36 12.72 -1.53 7.57
CA TYR A 36 13.05 -2.92 7.15
C TYR A 36 13.10 -4.02 8.25
N ASP A 37 13.06 -3.68 9.53
CA ASP A 37 13.24 -4.55 10.70
C ASP A 37 11.92 -5.07 11.24
N ASP A 38 10.78 -4.64 10.68
CA ASP A 38 9.50 -5.29 10.96
C ASP A 38 9.47 -6.66 10.26
N GLU A 39 9.32 -7.72 11.07
CA GLU A 39 9.35 -9.13 10.65
C GLU A 39 8.11 -9.57 9.85
N SER A 40 7.14 -8.68 9.62
CA SER A 40 5.92 -8.98 8.87
C SER A 40 6.20 -9.19 7.37
N THR A 41 5.63 -10.26 6.82
CA THR A 41 5.72 -10.59 5.39
C THR A 41 5.02 -9.52 4.55
N GLU A 42 3.90 -9.00 5.05
CA GLU A 42 3.07 -7.95 4.44
C GLU A 42 3.87 -6.64 4.32
N ALA A 43 4.51 -6.20 5.40
CA ALA A 43 5.33 -4.98 5.40
C ALA A 43 6.47 -5.06 4.38
N ARG A 44 7.12 -6.24 4.25
CA ARG A 44 8.16 -6.47 3.24
C ARG A 44 7.63 -6.40 1.82
N ILE A 45 6.50 -7.05 1.55
CA ILE A 45 5.84 -7.01 0.23
C ILE A 45 5.50 -5.57 -0.15
N LEU A 46 4.87 -4.82 0.77
CA LEU A 46 4.49 -3.44 0.52
C LEU A 46 5.71 -2.54 0.31
N PHE A 47 6.79 -2.73 1.07
CA PHE A 47 8.03 -1.97 0.90
C PHE A 47 8.62 -2.16 -0.51
N HIS A 48 8.67 -3.40 -1.00
CA HIS A 48 9.16 -3.68 -2.35
C HIS A 48 8.28 -3.04 -3.43
N TYR A 49 6.96 -3.08 -3.26
CA TYR A 49 6.03 -2.41 -4.17
C TYR A 49 6.18 -0.89 -4.13
N PHE A 50 6.20 -0.30 -2.93
CA PHE A 50 6.39 1.12 -2.68
C PHE A 50 7.67 1.65 -3.34
N ARG A 51 8.79 0.93 -3.21
CA ARG A 51 10.08 1.34 -3.79
C ARG A 51 10.01 1.55 -5.31
N ASN A 52 9.20 0.76 -6.00
CA ASN A 52 9.06 0.81 -7.46
C ASN A 52 7.85 1.65 -7.92
N ASN A 53 6.82 1.80 -7.08
CA ASN A 53 5.52 2.38 -7.44
C ASN A 53 5.06 3.47 -6.46
N ARG A 54 6.00 4.25 -5.91
CA ARG A 54 5.77 5.21 -4.81
C ARG A 54 4.55 6.11 -5.01
N VAL A 55 4.36 6.66 -6.21
CA VAL A 55 3.23 7.55 -6.52
C VAL A 55 1.91 6.81 -6.49
N THR A 56 1.83 5.65 -7.15
CA THR A 56 0.64 4.78 -7.17
C THR A 56 0.29 4.30 -5.77
N PHE A 57 1.30 3.89 -5.01
CA PHE A 57 1.14 3.45 -3.62
C PHE A 57 0.59 4.57 -2.74
N ALA A 58 1.19 5.76 -2.79
CA ALA A 58 0.71 6.88 -1.99
C ALA A 58 -0.71 7.32 -2.37
N ALA A 59 -1.02 7.32 -3.67
CA ALA A 59 -2.37 7.58 -4.13
C ALA A 59 -3.36 6.53 -3.61
N ALA A 60 -2.94 5.26 -3.52
CA ALA A 60 -3.78 4.16 -3.05
C ALA A 60 -4.09 4.31 -1.55
N ILE A 61 -3.09 4.63 -0.73
CA ILE A 61 -3.26 4.85 0.71
C ILE A 61 -4.21 6.04 0.98
N ILE A 62 -4.08 7.17 0.26
CA ILE A 62 -4.84 8.41 0.55
C ILE A 62 -6.24 8.42 -0.07
N ASN A 63 -6.38 7.98 -1.32
CA ASN A 63 -7.56 8.30 -2.14
C ASN A 63 -8.48 7.10 -2.43
N SER A 64 -8.17 5.91 -1.92
CA SER A 64 -8.72 4.60 -2.31
C SER A 64 -8.19 4.05 -3.64
N TYR A 65 -8.21 2.72 -3.79
CA TYR A 65 -7.66 1.98 -4.94
C TYR A 65 -8.66 1.00 -5.54
N THR A 66 -8.33 0.52 -6.74
CA THR A 66 -9.00 -0.62 -7.39
C THR A 66 -8.04 -1.81 -7.39
N VAL A 67 -8.56 -3.00 -7.13
CA VAL A 67 -7.77 -4.23 -7.17
C VAL A 67 -7.88 -4.84 -8.56
N HIS A 68 -6.76 -5.26 -9.15
CA HIS A 68 -6.80 -6.21 -10.26
C HIS A 68 -6.45 -7.61 -9.76
N ASP A 69 -7.23 -8.59 -10.18
CA ASP A 69 -6.89 -10.01 -10.09
C ASP A 69 -5.79 -10.25 -11.12
N GLY A 70 -4.60 -10.64 -10.66
CA GLY A 70 -3.43 -10.89 -11.50
C GLY A 70 -3.20 -12.37 -11.67
#